data_AF-A0A3L7N9Y6-F1
#
_entry.id   AF-A0A3L7N9Y6-F1
#
_cell.length_a   1.000
_cell.length_b   1.000
_cell.length_c   1.000
_cell.angle_alpha   90.00
_cell.angle_beta   90.00
_cell.angle_gamma   90.00
#
_symmetry.space_group_name_H-M   'P 1'
#
loop_
_entity.id
_entity.type
_entity.pdbx_description
1 polymer ?
#
loop_
_entity_poly.entity_id
_entity_poly.type
_entity_poly.pdbx_seq_one_letter_code
_entity_poly.pdbx_strand_id
1 'polypeptide(L)'
;MKMKVITLFTVIVSLASWMTEQGRAEFSQNADGVIVLTPDSKQPDASFDFQPTRWGSYDVSISLDTTDGTEVELRMRQHRVEKVDGKNVEQSSMYSLKGRVKAETFLAGRVKFVSAEKVSLEVVDGTGINLLKSVRHILLKPAPEGESIVQQGDRTVVLESANCTVHGVSLRYEPQPHKNTIGYWSNVSDWASWDFDLKIPGRFRVVLRQGCGSGHGGSKAKISVGTSAIEFMVIETGGFQTWLDRDLGTIVIDTPGRYSLDLRALSKVSGAVMDCQSIKLEPVP
;
A
#
# COMPACT_ATOMS: atom_id res chain seq x y z
N MET A 1 -54.74 -5.79 -14.03
CA MET A 1 -53.36 -5.26 -13.92
C MET A 1 -52.76 -5.80 -12.62
N LYS A 2 -51.84 -6.77 -12.67
CA LYS A 2 -51.23 -7.38 -11.47
C LYS A 2 -49.97 -6.57 -11.10
N MET A 3 -49.98 -5.92 -9.93
CA MET A 3 -48.80 -5.26 -9.35
C MET A 3 -47.77 -6.34 -8.94
N LYS A 4 -46.58 -6.29 -9.55
CA LYS A 4 -45.40 -7.02 -9.08
C LYS A 4 -44.76 -6.23 -7.94
N VAL A 5 -44.69 -6.83 -6.76
CA VAL A 5 -43.82 -6.37 -5.68
C VAL A 5 -42.38 -6.68 -6.08
N ILE A 6 -41.54 -5.65 -6.22
CA ILE A 6 -40.11 -5.79 -6.44
C ILE A 6 -39.44 -5.61 -5.08
N THR A 7 -38.92 -6.71 -4.52
CA THR A 7 -38.09 -6.67 -3.32
C THR A 7 -36.70 -6.16 -3.70
N LEU A 8 -36.36 -4.93 -3.29
CA LEU A 8 -34.97 -4.44 -3.35
C LEU A 8 -34.15 -5.20 -2.30
N PHE A 9 -33.17 -5.99 -2.74
CA PHE A 9 -32.08 -6.44 -1.88
C PHE A 9 -31.03 -5.33 -1.80
N THR A 10 -31.01 -4.60 -0.68
CA THR A 10 -29.87 -3.77 -0.32
C THR A 10 -28.73 -4.70 0.05
N VAL A 11 -27.68 -4.77 -0.77
CA VAL A 11 -26.40 -5.37 -0.38
C VAL A 11 -25.77 -4.41 0.63
N ILE A 12 -26.01 -4.66 1.91
CA ILE A 12 -25.19 -4.08 2.98
C ILE A 12 -23.86 -4.81 2.92
N VAL A 13 -22.82 -4.11 2.47
CA VAL A 13 -21.44 -4.57 2.65
C VAL A 13 -21.23 -4.62 4.16
N SER A 14 -21.18 -5.85 4.70
CA SER A 14 -20.83 -6.11 6.08
C SER A 14 -19.40 -5.61 6.31
N LEU A 15 -19.26 -4.42 6.87
CA LEU A 15 -18.10 -4.09 7.69
C LEU A 15 -18.09 -5.14 8.79
N ALA A 16 -17.03 -5.95 8.83
CA ALA A 16 -16.85 -6.93 9.90
C ALA A 16 -16.77 -6.19 11.25
N SER A 17 -17.91 -6.02 11.91
CA SER A 17 -18.00 -5.52 13.27
C SER A 17 -17.62 -6.66 14.20
N TRP A 18 -16.36 -6.74 14.56
CA TRP A 18 -15.91 -7.52 15.70
C TRP A 18 -16.20 -6.70 16.97
N MET A 19 -17.33 -7.00 17.64
CA MET A 19 -17.61 -6.59 19.02
C MET A 19 -17.17 -7.75 19.94
N THR A 20 -16.54 -7.63 21.10
CA THR A 20 -16.38 -6.52 22.07
C THR A 20 -15.21 -6.86 23.01
N GLU A 21 -14.37 -5.87 23.36
CA GLU A 21 -13.71 -5.78 24.67
C GLU A 21 -13.35 -4.31 24.91
N GLN A 22 -13.44 -3.86 26.16
CA GLN A 22 -13.36 -2.45 26.55
C GLN A 22 -12.04 -1.78 26.11
N GLY A 23 -12.14 -0.63 25.44
CA GLY A 23 -11.01 0.30 25.26
C GLY A 23 -10.03 0.02 24.13
N ARG A 24 -10.50 0.06 22.88
CA ARG A 24 -9.60 0.10 21.73
C ARG A 24 -9.64 1.48 21.10
N ALA A 25 -8.47 2.01 20.73
CA ALA A 25 -8.35 3.19 19.89
C ALA A 25 -9.23 3.06 18.64
N GLU A 26 -9.78 4.18 18.18
CA GLU A 26 -10.52 4.20 16.91
C GLU A 26 -9.52 4.09 15.76
N PHE A 27 -9.69 3.05 14.93
CA PHE A 27 -8.91 2.81 13.73
C PHE A 27 -9.84 2.89 12.52
N SER A 28 -9.41 3.64 11.50
CA SER A 28 -10.04 3.63 10.20
C SER A 28 -8.99 3.43 9.10
N GLN A 29 -9.40 2.80 8.01
CA GLN A 29 -8.59 2.65 6.81
C GLN A 29 -9.44 2.95 5.59
N ASN A 30 -8.95 3.84 4.72
CA ASN A 30 -9.64 4.18 3.48
C ASN A 30 -9.28 3.21 2.33
N ALA A 31 -9.92 3.38 1.18
CA ALA A 31 -9.72 2.52 0.01
C ALA A 31 -8.30 2.58 -0.58
N ASP A 32 -7.58 3.71 -0.42
CA ASP A 32 -6.17 3.81 -0.82
C ASP A 32 -5.22 3.21 0.23
N GLY A 33 -5.75 2.63 1.32
CA GLY A 33 -4.95 1.99 2.35
C GLY A 33 -4.36 2.96 3.38
N VAL A 34 -4.74 4.24 3.36
CA VAL A 34 -4.37 5.23 4.39
C VAL A 34 -5.07 4.86 5.69
N ILE A 35 -4.27 4.75 6.75
CA ILE A 35 -4.73 4.39 8.09
C ILE A 35 -4.71 5.63 8.97
N VAL A 36 -5.81 5.89 9.67
CA VAL A 36 -5.91 6.91 10.70
C VAL A 36 -6.18 6.23 12.03
N LEU A 37 -5.33 6.51 13.00
CA LEU A 37 -5.40 6.01 14.36
C LEU A 37 -5.68 7.16 15.30
N THR A 38 -6.77 7.08 16.04
CA THR A 38 -7.14 8.05 17.06
C THR A 38 -7.12 7.35 18.41
N PRO A 39 -6.09 7.57 19.23
CA PRO A 39 -6.04 6.98 20.57
C PRO A 39 -7.27 7.34 21.38
N ASP A 40 -7.80 6.37 22.15
CA ASP A 40 -8.89 6.66 23.08
C ASP A 40 -8.36 7.52 24.23
N SER A 41 -8.78 8.78 24.28
CA SER A 41 -8.40 9.73 25.33
C SER A 41 -8.82 9.26 26.73
N LYS A 42 -9.71 8.26 26.84
CA LYS A 42 -10.18 7.68 28.10
C LYS A 42 -9.29 6.54 28.61
N GLN A 43 -8.31 6.06 27.83
CA GLN A 43 -7.35 5.03 28.25
C GLN A 43 -5.90 5.50 28.13
N PRO A 44 -5.46 6.35 29.07
CA PRO A 44 -4.22 7.10 28.91
C PRO A 44 -2.92 6.34 29.22
N ASP A 45 -3.01 5.17 29.86
CA ASP A 45 -1.85 4.56 30.50
C ASP A 45 -1.28 3.36 29.73
N ALA A 46 -1.78 3.08 28.52
CA ALA A 46 -1.43 1.88 27.78
C ALA A 46 -1.14 2.15 26.29
N SER A 47 -0.33 1.27 25.71
CA SER A 47 -0.23 1.14 24.26
C SER A 47 -1.60 0.83 23.65
N PHE A 48 -1.84 1.24 22.42
CA PHE A 48 -3.04 0.83 21.69
C PHE A 48 -2.69 -0.07 20.50
N ASP A 49 -3.60 -1.00 20.20
CA ASP A 49 -3.41 -1.99 19.16
C ASP A 49 -4.20 -1.63 17.90
N PHE A 50 -3.61 -1.89 16.74
CA PHE A 50 -4.34 -1.95 15.47
C PHE A 50 -3.83 -3.12 14.62
N GLN A 51 -4.57 -3.47 13.57
CA GLN A 51 -4.17 -4.50 12.62
C GLN A 51 -4.32 -3.96 11.20
N PRO A 52 -3.23 -3.74 10.45
CA PRO A 52 -3.33 -3.31 9.06
C PRO A 52 -3.90 -4.45 8.20
N THR A 53 -4.63 -4.11 7.15
CA THR A 53 -5.21 -5.10 6.21
C THR A 53 -4.17 -5.74 5.28
N ARG A 54 -3.03 -5.06 5.08
CA ARG A 54 -1.89 -5.53 4.29
C ARG A 54 -0.58 -5.19 5.00
N TRP A 55 0.46 -5.97 4.71
CA TRP A 55 1.83 -5.57 5.02
C TRP A 55 2.32 -4.54 4.00
N GLY A 56 3.46 -3.91 4.29
CA GLY A 56 4.12 -2.98 3.38
C GLY A 56 4.67 -1.75 4.08
N SER A 57 5.11 -0.80 3.26
CA SER A 57 5.74 0.43 3.71
C SER A 57 4.73 1.57 3.90
N TYR A 58 4.90 2.33 4.98
CA TYR A 58 4.05 3.46 5.34
C TYR A 58 4.88 4.65 5.83
N ASP A 59 4.61 5.83 5.30
CA ASP A 59 5.06 7.10 5.88
C ASP A 59 4.14 7.45 7.06
N VAL A 60 4.73 7.66 8.22
CA VAL A 60 4.04 7.85 9.50
C VAL A 60 4.10 9.32 9.90
N SER A 61 2.94 9.95 10.03
CA SER A 61 2.81 11.29 10.61
C SER A 61 2.11 11.23 11.96
N ILE A 62 2.55 12.04 12.91
CA ILE A 62 1.96 12.14 14.24
C ILE A 62 1.40 13.55 14.40
N SER A 63 0.17 13.65 14.90
CA SER A 63 -0.44 14.91 15.29
C SER A 63 -0.60 15.01 16.81
N LEU A 64 -0.12 16.11 17.39
CA LEU A 64 -0.13 16.36 18.84
C LEU A 64 -0.76 17.71 19.17
N ASP A 65 -1.24 17.87 20.40
CA ASP A 65 -1.79 19.12 20.95
C ASP A 65 -0.73 20.19 21.31
N THR A 66 0.55 19.86 21.20
CA THR A 66 1.66 20.77 21.51
C THR A 66 2.53 21.05 20.27
N THR A 67 3.30 22.13 20.31
CA THR A 67 4.33 22.50 19.31
C THR A 67 5.61 23.02 19.95
N ASP A 68 5.82 22.74 21.23
CA ASP A 68 6.89 23.26 22.08
C ASP A 68 8.30 22.70 21.80
N GLY A 69 8.48 21.91 20.73
CA GLY A 69 9.76 21.27 20.41
C GLY A 69 10.07 20.02 21.22
N THR A 70 9.09 19.48 21.98
CA THR A 70 9.18 18.20 22.69
C THR A 70 9.73 17.12 21.77
N GLU A 71 10.68 16.33 22.29
CA GLU A 71 11.13 15.12 21.61
C GLU A 71 10.07 14.05 21.78
N VAL A 72 9.73 13.36 20.70
CA VAL A 72 8.71 12.32 20.66
C VAL A 72 9.30 11.07 20.02
N GLU A 73 9.01 9.92 20.62
CA GLU A 73 9.30 8.60 20.10
C GLU A 73 8.00 7.81 19.91
N LEU A 74 7.71 7.41 18.67
CA LEU A 74 6.69 6.41 18.38
C LEU A 74 7.33 5.02 18.35
N ARG A 75 6.96 4.18 19.30
CA ARG A 75 7.34 2.77 19.35
C ARG A 75 6.23 1.91 18.81
N MET A 76 6.59 0.96 17.95
CA MET A 76 5.65 0.05 17.31
C MET A 76 6.14 -1.37 17.48
N ARG A 77 5.35 -2.19 18.16
CA ARG A 77 5.62 -3.62 18.32
C ARG A 77 4.71 -4.42 17.40
N GLN A 78 5.28 -4.97 16.33
CA GLN A 78 4.58 -5.88 15.44
C GLN A 78 4.63 -7.30 16.02
N HIS A 79 3.46 -7.83 16.36
CA HIS A 79 3.29 -9.19 16.86
C HIS A 79 3.12 -10.15 15.69
N ARG A 80 3.80 -11.29 15.73
CA ARG A 80 3.75 -12.31 14.70
C ARG A 80 3.59 -13.69 15.30
N VAL A 81 2.74 -14.51 14.67
CA VAL A 81 2.58 -15.91 15.05
C VAL A 81 3.14 -16.78 13.94
N GLU A 82 4.23 -17.49 14.23
CA GLU A 82 4.82 -18.47 13.32
C GLU A 82 4.55 -19.89 13.78
N LYS A 83 4.45 -20.83 12.83
CA LYS A 83 4.45 -22.26 13.16
C LYS A 83 5.87 -22.78 13.19
N VAL A 84 6.34 -23.21 14.35
CA VAL A 84 7.63 -23.89 14.55
C VAL A 84 7.32 -25.29 15.07
N ASP A 85 7.73 -26.32 14.34
CA ASP A 85 7.45 -27.74 14.65
C ASP A 85 5.96 -28.02 14.95
N GLY A 86 5.07 -27.40 14.18
CA GLY A 86 3.62 -27.55 14.31
C GLY A 86 2.99 -26.78 15.48
N LYS A 87 3.77 -26.07 16.29
CA LYS A 87 3.29 -25.22 17.38
C LYS A 87 3.31 -23.75 16.99
N ASN A 88 2.33 -22.99 17.46
CA ASN A 88 2.32 -21.54 17.32
C ASN A 88 3.34 -20.93 18.28
N VAL A 89 4.24 -20.11 17.75
CA VAL A 89 5.24 -19.34 18.49
C VAL A 89 4.98 -17.87 18.23
N GLU A 90 4.77 -17.10 19.30
CA GLU A 90 4.65 -15.65 19.23
C GLU A 90 6.04 -15.01 19.19
N GLN A 91 6.22 -14.10 18.25
CA GLN A 91 7.40 -13.27 18.09
C GLN A 91 6.99 -11.80 18.01
N SER A 92 7.90 -10.88 18.34
CA SER A 92 7.65 -9.47 18.10
C SER A 92 8.88 -8.75 17.56
N SER A 93 8.64 -7.82 16.64
CA SER A 93 9.63 -6.87 16.12
C SER A 93 9.29 -5.48 16.61
N MET A 94 10.31 -4.70 17.03
CA MET A 94 10.14 -3.34 17.50
C MET A 94 10.66 -2.35 16.46
N TYR A 95 9.85 -1.33 16.16
CA TYR A 95 10.23 -0.16 15.37
C TYR A 95 10.17 1.07 16.28
N SER A 96 11.09 2.01 16.08
CA SER A 96 11.12 3.27 16.82
C SER A 96 11.35 4.42 15.84
N LEU A 97 10.45 5.40 15.85
CA LEU A 97 10.56 6.62 15.07
C LEU A 97 10.67 7.81 16.02
N LYS A 98 11.79 8.53 15.96
CA LYS A 98 12.06 9.69 16.81
C LYS A 98 11.99 10.98 16.03
N GLY A 99 11.39 12.00 16.62
CA GLY A 99 11.27 13.33 16.04
C GLY A 99 11.13 14.40 17.11
N ARG A 100 11.08 15.65 16.65
CA ARG A 100 10.72 16.79 17.49
C ARG A 100 9.45 17.42 16.96
N VAL A 101 8.55 17.79 17.86
CA VAL A 101 7.28 18.44 17.48
C VAL A 101 7.58 19.86 17.01
N LYS A 102 7.64 20.05 15.70
CA LYS A 102 7.90 21.36 15.06
C LYS A 102 6.62 22.02 14.54
N ALA A 103 5.54 21.26 14.47
CA ALA A 103 4.23 21.65 13.99
C ALA A 103 3.20 20.69 14.60
N GLU A 104 1.93 21.07 14.58
CA GLU A 104 0.84 20.24 15.11
C GLU A 104 0.79 18.84 14.49
N THR A 105 1.22 18.71 13.23
CA THR A 105 1.42 17.43 12.55
C THR A 105 2.81 17.40 11.92
N PHE A 106 3.57 16.31 12.13
CA PHE A 106 4.89 16.14 11.54
C PHE A 106 5.12 14.71 11.06
N LEU A 107 5.95 14.56 10.03
CA LEU A 107 6.43 13.26 9.54
C LEU A 107 7.43 12.69 10.56
N ALA A 108 7.08 11.58 11.19
CA ALA A 108 7.94 10.87 12.14
C ALA A 108 8.96 9.97 11.42
N GLY A 109 8.61 9.47 10.24
CA GLY A 109 9.50 8.64 9.42
C GLY A 109 8.71 7.59 8.64
N ARG A 110 9.41 6.55 8.16
CA ARG A 110 8.83 5.43 7.43
C ARG A 110 8.97 4.14 8.23
N VAL A 111 7.94 3.31 8.20
CA VAL A 111 7.95 1.95 8.77
C VAL A 111 7.58 0.94 7.68
N LYS A 112 8.16 -0.25 7.74
CA LYS A 112 7.81 -1.37 6.86
C LYS A 112 7.28 -2.52 7.71
N PHE A 113 5.97 -2.76 7.63
CA PHE A 113 5.36 -3.93 8.24
C PHE A 113 5.61 -5.15 7.36
N VAL A 114 6.03 -6.26 7.96
CA VAL A 114 6.35 -7.51 7.23
C VAL A 114 5.20 -8.53 7.25
N SER A 115 4.18 -8.31 8.08
CA SER A 115 2.93 -9.04 8.13
C SER A 115 1.73 -8.11 8.32
N ALA A 116 0.51 -8.63 8.09
CA ALA A 116 -0.76 -7.94 8.34
C ALA A 116 -1.34 -8.31 9.73
N GLU A 117 -0.45 -8.54 10.70
CA GLU A 117 -0.81 -8.91 12.07
C GLU A 117 -0.84 -7.69 12.99
N LYS A 118 -1.25 -7.91 14.23
CA LYS A 118 -1.44 -6.87 15.24
C LYS A 118 -0.15 -6.07 15.48
N VAL A 119 -0.28 -4.76 15.58
CA VAL A 119 0.76 -3.82 15.94
C VAL A 119 0.32 -3.05 17.19
N SER A 120 1.13 -3.09 18.25
CA SER A 120 0.95 -2.26 19.44
C SER A 120 1.76 -0.98 19.31
N LEU A 121 1.15 0.15 19.65
CA LEU A 121 1.76 1.47 19.52
C LEU A 121 1.88 2.18 20.86
N GLU A 122 3.01 2.81 21.09
CA GLU A 122 3.28 3.67 22.24
C GLU A 122 3.89 4.99 21.75
N VAL A 123 3.37 6.13 22.23
CA VAL A 123 3.96 7.44 21.95
C VAL A 123 4.52 7.96 23.26
N VAL A 124 5.82 8.22 23.32
CA VAL A 124 6.50 8.73 24.51
C VAL A 124 7.33 9.97 24.22
N ASP A 125 7.69 10.72 25.25
CA ASP A 125 8.65 11.82 25.14
C ASP A 125 10.12 11.31 25.21
N GLY A 126 11.08 12.23 25.13
CA GLY A 126 12.52 11.92 25.26
C GLY A 126 12.94 11.31 26.61
N THR A 127 12.08 11.36 27.64
CA THR A 127 12.30 10.75 28.96
C THR A 127 11.56 9.42 29.16
N GLY A 128 10.71 9.04 28.20
CA GLY A 128 9.87 7.84 28.27
C GLY A 128 8.50 8.08 28.90
N ILE A 129 8.09 9.32 29.16
CA ILE A 129 6.74 9.64 29.63
C ILE A 129 5.77 9.44 28.46
N ASN A 130 4.67 8.73 28.73
CA ASN A 130 3.63 8.49 27.74
C ASN A 130 2.92 9.81 27.35
N LEU A 131 2.83 10.06 26.04
CA LEU A 131 2.24 11.25 25.43
C LEU A 131 0.87 10.99 24.79
N LEU A 132 0.28 9.81 24.99
CA LEU A 132 -0.92 9.39 24.26
C LEU A 132 -2.11 10.33 24.44
N LYS A 133 -2.24 10.96 25.62
CA LYS A 133 -3.27 11.99 25.88
C LYS A 133 -3.16 13.22 25.00
N SER A 134 -1.97 13.52 24.49
CA SER A 134 -1.70 14.67 23.63
C SER A 134 -1.80 14.31 22.15
N VAL A 135 -1.95 13.02 21.79
CA VAL A 135 -2.02 12.57 20.40
C VAL A 135 -3.44 12.79 19.86
N ARG A 136 -3.56 13.66 18.85
CA ARG A 136 -4.81 13.87 18.10
C ARG A 136 -5.07 12.71 17.15
N HIS A 137 -4.06 12.32 16.38
CA HIS A 137 -4.11 11.15 15.51
C HIS A 137 -2.69 10.74 15.06
N ILE A 138 -2.57 9.48 14.62
CA ILE A 138 -1.40 8.98 13.87
C ILE A 138 -1.89 8.58 12.48
N LEU A 139 -1.23 9.09 11.45
CA LEU A 139 -1.52 8.82 10.04
C LEU A 139 -0.45 7.90 9.48
N LEU A 140 -0.85 6.75 8.93
CA LEU A 140 0.04 5.87 8.17
C LEU A 140 -0.42 5.91 6.71
N LYS A 141 0.34 6.61 5.87
CA LYS A 141 0.10 6.72 4.44
C LYS A 141 0.95 5.68 3.71
N PRO A 142 0.40 4.87 2.78
CA PRO A 142 1.23 3.97 1.99
C PRO A 142 2.39 4.70 1.32
N ALA A 143 3.54 4.04 1.28
CA ALA A 143 4.78 4.62 0.79
C ALA A 143 5.55 3.62 -0.10
N PRO A 144 6.54 4.09 -0.87
CA PRO A 144 7.36 3.21 -1.70
C PRO A 144 8.01 2.09 -0.89
N GLU A 145 7.94 0.87 -1.42
CA GLU A 145 8.46 -0.35 -0.79
C GLU A 145 10.00 -0.44 -0.82
N GLY A 146 10.63 0.33 -1.72
CA GLY A 146 12.04 0.26 -2.05
C GLY A 146 12.61 1.61 -2.48
N GLU A 147 13.57 1.56 -3.40
CA GLU A 147 14.45 2.68 -3.74
C GLU A 147 13.80 3.67 -4.72
N SER A 148 14.40 4.86 -4.81
CA SER A 148 14.01 5.86 -5.82
C SER A 148 14.35 5.39 -7.22
N ILE A 149 13.46 5.64 -8.18
CA ILE A 149 13.60 5.17 -9.56
C ILE A 149 14.12 6.32 -10.42
N VAL A 150 15.19 6.05 -11.17
CA VAL A 150 15.81 7.04 -12.06
C VAL A 150 15.95 6.46 -13.47
N GLN A 151 15.83 7.34 -14.46
CA GLN A 151 16.12 6.97 -15.85
C GLN A 151 17.59 6.53 -16.01
N GLN A 152 17.78 5.38 -16.67
CA GLN A 152 19.07 4.79 -16.95
C GLN A 152 19.79 5.50 -18.12
N GLY A 153 21.08 5.18 -18.33
CA GLY A 153 21.91 5.81 -19.36
C GLY A 153 21.46 5.51 -20.80
N ASP A 154 20.79 4.36 -21.01
CA ASP A 154 20.14 3.98 -22.27
C ASP A 154 18.76 4.62 -22.44
N ARG A 155 18.35 5.52 -21.52
CA ARG A 155 17.04 6.17 -21.39
C ARG A 155 15.91 5.28 -20.90
N THR A 156 16.14 4.00 -20.59
CA THR A 156 15.14 3.11 -20.03
C THR A 156 14.75 3.54 -18.61
N VAL A 157 13.48 3.39 -18.25
CA VAL A 157 13.01 3.46 -16.85
C VAL A 157 12.48 2.08 -16.47
N VAL A 158 13.03 1.47 -15.43
CA VAL A 158 12.59 0.17 -14.91
C VAL A 158 11.82 0.38 -13.61
N LEU A 159 10.53 0.05 -13.64
CA LEU A 159 9.58 0.23 -12.56
C LEU A 159 9.30 -1.14 -11.95
N GLU A 160 10.22 -1.62 -11.11
CA GLU A 160 10.08 -2.91 -10.44
C GLU A 160 9.03 -2.85 -9.34
N SER A 161 8.26 -3.92 -9.15
CA SER A 161 7.27 -4.00 -8.07
C SER A 161 7.88 -3.85 -6.66
N ALA A 162 9.18 -4.11 -6.51
CA ALA A 162 9.92 -3.86 -5.27
C ALA A 162 10.01 -2.37 -4.88
N ASN A 163 9.81 -1.47 -5.83
CA ASN A 163 9.92 -0.01 -5.66
C ASN A 163 8.56 0.69 -5.76
N CYS A 164 7.45 -0.07 -5.83
CA CYS A 164 6.12 0.51 -5.95
C CYS A 164 5.63 1.11 -4.63
N THR A 165 4.69 2.05 -4.72
CA THR A 165 3.74 2.35 -3.64
C THR A 165 2.43 1.65 -3.95
N VAL A 166 1.93 0.85 -3.02
CA VAL A 166 0.61 0.21 -3.15
C VAL A 166 -0.44 1.04 -2.44
N HIS A 167 -1.50 1.37 -3.16
CA HIS A 167 -2.67 2.07 -2.64
C HIS A 167 -3.83 1.07 -2.62
N GLY A 168 -4.20 0.59 -1.44
CA GLY A 168 -5.19 -0.48 -1.35
C GLY A 168 -5.21 -1.20 -0.03
N VAL A 169 -6.14 -2.15 0.06
CA VAL A 169 -6.35 -2.98 1.26
C VAL A 169 -6.02 -4.46 1.04
N SER A 170 -5.95 -4.93 -0.21
CA SER A 170 -5.66 -6.33 -0.55
C SER A 170 -4.37 -6.51 -1.35
N LEU A 171 -4.15 -5.64 -2.35
CA LEU A 171 -2.95 -5.60 -3.18
C LEU A 171 -1.72 -5.42 -2.30
N ARG A 172 -0.64 -6.12 -2.65
CA ARG A 172 0.63 -6.00 -1.93
C ARG A 172 1.80 -6.42 -2.78
N TYR A 173 2.97 -5.89 -2.45
CA TYR A 173 4.23 -6.41 -2.93
C TYR A 173 4.54 -7.73 -2.21
N GLU A 174 4.90 -8.75 -2.98
CA GLU A 174 5.27 -10.08 -2.53
C GLU A 174 6.79 -10.27 -2.71
N PRO A 175 7.59 -10.12 -1.64
CA PRO A 175 9.05 -10.00 -1.73
C PRO A 175 9.77 -11.34 -1.92
N GLN A 176 9.05 -12.45 -2.06
CA GLN A 176 9.71 -13.74 -2.28
C GLN A 176 10.47 -13.70 -3.60
N PRO A 177 11.75 -14.12 -3.67
CA PRO A 177 12.59 -13.97 -4.87
C PRO A 177 12.01 -14.56 -6.15
N HIS A 178 11.24 -15.65 -6.04
CA HIS A 178 10.57 -16.31 -7.17
C HIS A 178 9.29 -15.58 -7.63
N LYS A 179 8.78 -14.64 -6.83
CA LYS A 179 7.62 -13.79 -7.15
C LYS A 179 8.06 -12.39 -7.56
N ASN A 180 8.60 -11.62 -6.62
CA ASN A 180 8.98 -10.21 -6.78
C ASN A 180 7.92 -9.38 -7.51
N THR A 181 6.66 -9.53 -7.10
CA THR A 181 5.50 -9.02 -7.83
C THR A 181 4.62 -8.19 -6.92
N ILE A 182 3.84 -7.28 -7.49
CA ILE A 182 2.57 -6.92 -6.85
C ILE A 182 1.57 -8.02 -7.19
N GLY A 183 0.86 -8.51 -6.17
CA GLY A 183 -0.10 -9.60 -6.27
C GLY A 183 -1.18 -9.46 -5.21
N TYR A 184 -1.97 -10.51 -4.98
CA TYR A 184 -3.20 -10.44 -4.18
C TYR A 184 -4.19 -9.36 -4.66
N TRP A 185 -4.16 -9.05 -5.96
CA TRP A 185 -4.98 -8.00 -6.55
C TRP A 185 -6.44 -8.42 -6.74
N SER A 186 -7.15 -8.57 -5.63
CA SER A 186 -8.53 -9.06 -5.59
C SER A 186 -9.57 -7.93 -5.50
N ASN A 187 -9.16 -6.71 -5.16
CA ASN A 187 -10.01 -5.53 -5.13
C ASN A 187 -9.70 -4.60 -6.32
N VAL A 188 -10.72 -4.22 -7.08
CA VAL A 188 -10.58 -3.32 -8.25
C VAL A 188 -10.19 -1.90 -7.84
N SER A 189 -10.55 -1.48 -6.64
CA SER A 189 -10.17 -0.17 -6.12
C SER A 189 -8.70 -0.06 -5.72
N ASP A 190 -8.01 -1.20 -5.54
CA ASP A 190 -6.58 -1.20 -5.23
C ASP A 190 -5.76 -0.91 -6.50
N TRP A 191 -4.63 -0.23 -6.34
CA TRP A 191 -3.74 0.16 -7.42
C TRP A 191 -2.30 0.32 -6.95
N ALA A 192 -1.36 0.36 -7.89
CA ALA A 192 0.05 0.60 -7.59
C ALA A 192 0.56 1.80 -8.37
N SER A 193 1.59 2.45 -7.81
CA SER A 193 2.27 3.58 -8.44
C SER A 193 3.77 3.48 -8.29
N TRP A 194 4.48 4.12 -9.21
CA TRP A 194 5.93 4.26 -9.17
C TRP A 194 6.29 5.71 -9.44
N ASP A 195 6.89 6.35 -8.44
CA ASP A 195 7.51 7.66 -8.61
C ASP A 195 8.90 7.50 -9.25
N PHE A 196 9.19 8.27 -10.30
CA PHE A 196 10.49 8.23 -10.96
C PHE A 196 10.92 9.61 -11.50
N ASP A 197 12.23 9.82 -11.59
CA ASP A 197 12.83 11.00 -12.22
C ASP A 197 13.21 10.71 -13.67
N LEU A 198 12.60 11.47 -14.59
CA LEU A 198 12.85 11.40 -16.03
C LEU A 198 13.74 12.56 -16.46
N LYS A 199 14.94 12.26 -16.97
CA LYS A 199 15.92 13.27 -17.40
C LYS A 199 15.79 13.63 -18.87
N ILE A 200 15.52 12.65 -19.71
CA ILE A 200 15.42 12.77 -21.16
C ILE A 200 13.99 12.36 -21.55
N PRO A 201 13.10 13.32 -21.87
CA PRO A 201 11.76 13.03 -22.35
C PRO A 201 11.77 12.31 -23.71
N GLY A 202 10.60 11.87 -24.15
CA GLY A 202 10.39 11.28 -25.47
C GLY A 202 9.25 10.29 -25.51
N ARG A 203 9.29 9.45 -26.55
CA ARG A 203 8.36 8.34 -26.76
C ARG A 203 8.93 7.10 -26.08
N PHE A 204 8.10 6.40 -25.33
CA PHE A 204 8.49 5.18 -24.64
C PHE A 204 7.53 4.04 -24.95
N ARG A 205 8.08 2.91 -25.38
CA ARG A 205 7.38 1.63 -25.42
C ARG A 205 7.16 1.16 -23.99
N VAL A 206 5.93 0.74 -23.68
CA VAL A 206 5.54 0.25 -22.36
C VAL A 206 5.52 -1.27 -22.39
N VAL A 207 6.45 -1.88 -21.65
CA VAL A 207 6.52 -3.35 -21.51
C VAL A 207 6.10 -3.74 -20.11
N LEU A 208 5.00 -4.48 -19.98
CA LEU A 208 4.51 -5.02 -18.72
C LEU A 208 4.94 -6.47 -18.57
N ARG A 209 5.61 -6.82 -17.48
CA ARG A 209 5.88 -8.21 -17.11
C ARG A 209 4.79 -8.74 -16.19
N GLN A 210 3.88 -9.52 -16.76
CA GLN A 210 2.63 -9.96 -16.14
C GLN A 210 2.64 -11.46 -15.86
N GLY A 211 1.95 -11.87 -14.79
CA GLY A 211 1.49 -13.24 -14.55
C GLY A 211 -0.03 -13.26 -14.34
N CYS A 212 -0.71 -14.29 -14.84
CA CYS A 212 -2.16 -14.45 -14.68
C CYS A 212 -2.54 -15.93 -14.73
N GLY A 213 -3.24 -16.40 -13.69
CA GLY A 213 -3.72 -17.78 -13.60
C GLY A 213 -4.76 -18.15 -14.66
N SER A 214 -4.87 -19.44 -14.98
CA SER A 214 -5.90 -19.96 -15.86
C SER A 214 -7.30 -19.68 -15.29
N GLY A 215 -8.23 -19.18 -16.11
CA GLY A 215 -9.55 -18.73 -15.71
C GLY A 215 -9.61 -17.32 -15.11
N HIS A 216 -8.49 -16.57 -15.10
CA HIS A 216 -8.44 -15.20 -14.57
C HIS A 216 -8.22 -14.11 -15.66
N GLY A 217 -7.98 -14.51 -16.90
CA GLY A 217 -7.81 -13.57 -18.01
C GLY A 217 -9.09 -12.76 -18.32
N GLY A 218 -8.92 -11.65 -19.03
CA GLY A 218 -10.01 -10.77 -19.47
C GLY A 218 -10.28 -9.57 -18.56
N SER A 219 -9.64 -9.49 -17.38
CA SER A 219 -9.66 -8.28 -16.55
C SER A 219 -9.11 -7.09 -17.35
N LYS A 220 -9.68 -5.90 -17.15
CA LYS A 220 -9.19 -4.67 -17.80
C LYS A 220 -8.37 -3.85 -16.82
N ALA A 221 -7.27 -3.29 -17.28
CA ALA A 221 -6.40 -2.43 -16.50
C ALA A 221 -5.92 -1.23 -17.32
N LYS A 222 -5.38 -0.23 -16.64
CA LYS A 222 -4.86 1.00 -17.23
C LYS A 222 -3.51 1.35 -16.63
N ILE A 223 -2.56 1.70 -17.49
CA ILE A 223 -1.33 2.39 -17.13
C ILE A 223 -1.47 3.86 -17.50
N SER A 224 -1.08 4.77 -16.63
CA SER A 224 -1.07 6.21 -16.92
C SER A 224 0.14 6.91 -16.33
N VAL A 225 0.69 7.88 -17.07
CA VAL A 225 1.78 8.76 -16.63
C VAL A 225 1.69 10.11 -17.32
N GLY A 226 1.71 11.19 -16.54
CA GLY A 226 1.43 12.52 -17.05
C GLY A 226 0.05 12.57 -17.73
N THR A 227 0.03 12.98 -19.00
CA THR A 227 -1.18 13.02 -19.84
C THR A 227 -1.39 11.75 -20.67
N SER A 228 -0.43 10.82 -20.69
CA SER A 228 -0.49 9.58 -21.45
C SER A 228 -1.18 8.46 -20.66
N ALA A 229 -1.98 7.64 -21.34
CA ALA A 229 -2.57 6.44 -20.76
C ALA A 229 -2.74 5.32 -21.79
N ILE A 230 -2.64 4.07 -21.33
CA ILE A 230 -2.90 2.85 -22.12
C ILE A 230 -3.85 1.97 -21.31
N GLU A 231 -5.02 1.68 -21.87
CA GLU A 231 -5.89 0.61 -21.37
C GLU A 231 -5.54 -0.71 -22.07
N PHE A 232 -5.55 -1.79 -21.31
CA PHE A 232 -5.22 -3.12 -21.83
C PHE A 232 -6.05 -4.20 -21.15
N MET A 233 -6.15 -5.34 -21.83
CA MET A 233 -6.74 -6.55 -21.29
C MET A 233 -5.63 -7.46 -20.77
N VAL A 234 -5.81 -7.95 -19.54
CA VAL A 234 -4.97 -8.97 -18.94
C VAL A 234 -5.20 -10.29 -19.66
N ILE A 235 -4.13 -10.91 -20.19
CA ILE A 235 -4.19 -12.25 -20.77
C ILE A 235 -3.69 -13.33 -19.80
N GLU A 236 -4.21 -14.54 -19.93
CA GLU A 236 -3.73 -15.69 -19.17
C GLU A 236 -2.30 -16.03 -19.55
N THR A 237 -1.52 -16.46 -18.56
CA THR A 237 -0.14 -16.92 -18.77
C THR A 237 0.05 -18.37 -18.34
N GLY A 238 -1.03 -19.03 -17.87
CA GLY A 238 -1.00 -20.42 -17.36
C GLY A 238 -0.66 -20.52 -15.87
N GLY A 239 -0.43 -19.40 -15.18
CA GLY A 239 -0.13 -19.35 -13.75
C GLY A 239 0.28 -17.96 -13.29
N PHE A 240 -0.02 -17.60 -12.03
CA PHE A 240 0.33 -16.28 -11.48
C PHE A 240 1.85 -15.99 -11.44
N GLN A 241 2.68 -17.05 -11.45
CA GLN A 241 4.14 -16.94 -11.53
C GLN A 241 4.70 -17.43 -12.87
N THR A 242 3.83 -17.61 -13.87
CA THR A 242 4.25 -17.87 -15.24
C THR A 242 4.31 -16.52 -15.95
N TRP A 243 5.52 -15.97 -16.09
CA TRP A 243 5.72 -14.59 -16.53
C TRP A 243 5.67 -14.44 -18.05
N LEU A 244 5.02 -13.38 -18.51
CA LEU A 244 4.99 -12.96 -19.90
C LEU A 244 5.26 -11.45 -20.00
N ASP A 245 6.20 -11.07 -20.86
CA ASP A 245 6.42 -9.67 -21.23
C ASP A 245 5.40 -9.27 -22.30
N ARG A 246 4.63 -8.22 -22.02
CA ARG A 246 3.55 -7.69 -22.84
C ARG A 246 3.94 -6.31 -23.34
N ASP A 247 4.08 -6.16 -24.65
CA ASP A 247 4.11 -4.85 -25.28
C ASP A 247 2.69 -4.26 -25.27
N LEU A 248 2.53 -3.14 -24.58
CA LEU A 248 1.23 -2.47 -24.45
C LEU A 248 1.10 -1.29 -25.42
N GLY A 249 2.14 -0.96 -26.17
CA GLY A 249 2.20 0.20 -27.07
C GLY A 249 3.12 1.29 -26.55
N THR A 250 2.89 2.52 -27.00
CA THR A 250 3.79 3.67 -26.77
C THR A 250 3.07 4.80 -26.06
N ILE A 251 3.74 5.40 -25.09
CA ILE A 251 3.35 6.65 -24.43
C ILE A 251 4.31 7.78 -24.79
N VAL A 252 3.88 9.02 -24.60
CA VAL A 252 4.71 10.21 -24.79
C VAL A 252 4.83 10.96 -23.47
N ILE A 253 6.06 11.31 -23.11
CA ILE A 253 6.36 12.19 -21.98
C ILE A 253 7.24 13.31 -22.51
N ASP A 254 6.68 14.52 -22.64
CA ASP A 254 7.31 15.62 -23.41
C ASP A 254 8.30 16.47 -22.62
N THR A 255 8.29 16.38 -21.30
CA THR A 255 9.13 17.21 -20.43
C THR A 255 9.96 16.36 -19.46
N PRO A 256 11.18 16.78 -19.12
CA PRO A 256 11.90 16.19 -17.99
C PRO A 256 11.18 16.55 -16.68
N GLY A 257 11.35 15.72 -15.65
CA GLY A 257 10.80 15.97 -14.33
C GLY A 257 10.49 14.70 -13.56
N ARG A 258 9.86 14.88 -12.40
CA ARG A 258 9.34 13.80 -11.57
C ARG A 258 7.95 13.39 -12.03
N TYR A 259 7.74 12.10 -12.21
CA TYR A 259 6.49 11.51 -12.67
C TYR A 259 6.04 10.39 -11.72
N SER A 260 4.72 10.15 -11.69
CA SER A 260 4.14 8.89 -11.20
C SER A 260 3.62 8.11 -12.40
N LEU A 261 3.99 6.83 -12.49
CA LEU A 261 3.28 5.86 -13.30
C LEU A 261 2.27 5.12 -12.43
N ASP A 262 0.99 5.23 -12.77
CA ASP A 262 -0.10 4.54 -12.09
C ASP A 262 -0.50 3.28 -12.86
N LEU A 263 -0.67 2.16 -12.17
CA LEU A 263 -1.27 0.93 -12.67
C LEU A 263 -2.57 0.64 -11.90
N ARG A 264 -3.71 0.76 -12.59
CA ARG A 264 -5.05 0.64 -12.02
C ARG A 264 -5.86 -0.46 -12.69
N ALA A 265 -6.70 -1.15 -11.92
CA ALA A 265 -7.71 -2.05 -12.48
C ALA A 265 -8.95 -1.24 -12.88
N LEU A 266 -9.57 -1.62 -14.00
CA LEU A 266 -10.84 -1.08 -14.47
C LEU A 266 -11.97 -2.10 -14.25
N SER A 267 -11.64 -3.38 -14.35
CA SER A 267 -12.55 -4.49 -14.03
C SER A 267 -11.76 -5.75 -13.66
N LYS A 268 -12.43 -6.67 -12.95
CA LYS A 268 -11.87 -7.98 -12.57
C LYS A 268 -12.80 -9.09 -13.00
N VAL A 269 -12.30 -10.08 -13.73
CA VAL A 269 -13.10 -11.20 -14.23
C VAL A 269 -13.31 -12.30 -13.17
N SER A 270 -12.27 -12.62 -12.39
CA SER A 270 -12.28 -13.75 -11.46
C SER A 270 -11.70 -13.35 -10.09
N GLY A 271 -11.03 -14.26 -9.39
CA GLY A 271 -10.51 -14.03 -8.03
C GLY A 271 -9.52 -12.88 -7.92
N ALA A 272 -8.69 -12.65 -8.95
CA ALA A 272 -7.64 -11.63 -8.99
C ALA A 272 -7.50 -11.02 -10.40
N VAL A 273 -6.97 -9.79 -10.48
CA VAL A 273 -6.72 -9.05 -11.73
C VAL A 273 -5.52 -9.64 -12.46
N MET A 274 -4.32 -9.53 -11.88
CA MET A 274 -3.05 -10.10 -12.37
C MET A 274 -1.97 -9.97 -11.29
N ASP A 275 -0.85 -10.65 -11.51
CA ASP A 275 0.42 -10.35 -10.87
C ASP A 275 1.25 -9.48 -11.84
N CYS A 276 1.93 -8.44 -11.33
CA CYS A 276 2.83 -7.59 -12.10
C CYS A 276 4.22 -7.57 -11.45
N GLN A 277 5.24 -8.02 -12.18
CA GLN A 277 6.61 -8.07 -11.68
C GLN A 277 7.38 -6.77 -11.97
N SER A 278 7.15 -6.17 -13.15
CA SER A 278 7.75 -4.89 -13.52
C SER A 278 7.01 -4.24 -14.69
N ILE A 279 7.19 -2.92 -14.81
CA ILE A 279 6.87 -2.16 -16.02
C ILE A 279 8.15 -1.50 -16.50
N LYS A 280 8.43 -1.55 -17.81
CA LYS A 280 9.56 -0.85 -18.41
C LYS A 280 9.06 0.21 -19.38
N LEU A 281 9.65 1.39 -19.28
CA LEU A 281 9.55 2.44 -20.28
C LEU A 281 10.83 2.42 -21.09
N GLU A 282 10.77 1.89 -22.31
CA GLU A 282 11.93 1.77 -23.19
C GLU A 282 11.85 2.83 -24.29
N PRO A 283 12.91 3.61 -24.53
CA PRO A 283 12.86 4.66 -25.55
C PRO A 283 12.62 4.05 -26.93
N VAL A 284 11.79 4.72 -27.74
CA VAL A 284 11.67 4.42 -29.16
C VAL A 284 12.28 5.56 -29.99
N PRO A 285 12.79 5.25 -31.21
CA PRO A 285 13.30 6.26 -32.14
C PRO A 285 12.31 7.39 -32.44
#